data_AF-R9T7M7-F1
#
_entry.id   AF-R9T7M7-F1
#
_cell.length_a   1.000
_cell.length_b   1.000
_cell.length_c   1.000
_cell.angle_alpha   90.00
_cell.angle_beta   90.00
_cell.angle_gamma   90.00
#
_symmetry.space_group_name_H-M   'P 1'
#
loop_
_entity.id
_entity.type
_entity.pdbx_description
1 polymer ?
#
loop_
_entity_poly.entity_id
_entity_poly.type
_entity_poly.pdbx_seq_one_letter_code
_entity_poly.pdbx_strand_id
1 'polypeptide(L)'
;MGAIIVIALYILFLGDVWTDSLDVEGSRYLMDSWIMSGVLAITSITATMGAFGTFVDDRAKGIIRDFNASPVKKYEMAGGYILSTFIIGIIMSLVALIFAEAYIVASGGEFLSAVNMLKVLGIMLLSVISSSALVFFIVSFFHTTQSFATASTILGTLIGFITGVFIPIGALPSVIQWVVMIFPVSHSALLFRQVFMEAPMSASFAGAPSNVIADFNHEMGVTFTYGNFTPGFEFSIVVLIITAALFYILAILNLSRKNKV
;
A
#
# COMPACT_ATOMS: atom_id res chain seq x y z
N MET A 1 -3.76 -9.52 -8.32
CA MET A 1 -4.35 -10.70 -7.66
C MET A 1 -4.38 -10.58 -6.13
N GLY A 2 -3.33 -10.06 -5.47
CA GLY A 2 -3.32 -9.90 -4.00
C GLY A 2 -4.50 -9.11 -3.42
N ALA A 3 -4.88 -7.97 -4.00
CA ALA A 3 -6.05 -7.19 -3.55
C ALA A 3 -7.38 -7.96 -3.64
N ILE A 4 -7.56 -8.84 -4.64
CA ILE A 4 -8.77 -9.65 -4.80
C ILE A 4 -8.86 -10.70 -3.68
N ILE A 5 -7.72 -11.31 -3.31
CA ILE A 5 -7.66 -12.24 -2.19
C ILE A 5 -8.06 -11.53 -0.89
N VAL A 6 -7.59 -10.29 -0.68
CA VAL A 6 -7.94 -9.48 0.48
C VAL A 6 -9.44 -9.20 0.54
N ILE A 7 -10.01 -8.73 -0.57
CA ILE A 7 -11.44 -8.45 -0.66
C ILE A 7 -12.27 -9.72 -0.44
N ALA A 8 -11.87 -10.85 -1.03
CA ALA A 8 -12.57 -12.12 -0.86
C ALA A 8 -12.51 -12.63 0.59
N LEU A 9 -11.32 -12.60 1.22
CA LEU A 9 -11.17 -12.99 2.63
C LEU A 9 -11.99 -12.07 3.55
N TYR A 10 -12.09 -10.78 3.21
CA TYR A 10 -12.92 -9.86 3.98
C TYR A 10 -14.40 -10.19 3.90
N ILE A 11 -14.94 -10.24 2.69
CA ILE A 11 -16.36 -10.47 2.45
C ILE A 11 -16.80 -11.83 3.00
N LEU A 12 -15.94 -12.85 2.94
CA LEU A 12 -16.29 -14.22 3.34
C LEU A 12 -16.06 -14.51 4.83
N PHE A 13 -15.17 -13.78 5.51
CA PHE A 13 -14.74 -14.12 6.87
C PHE A 13 -14.49 -12.89 7.74
N LEU A 14 -13.54 -12.04 7.35
CA LEU A 14 -12.99 -11.04 8.27
C LEU A 14 -13.99 -9.93 8.59
N GLY A 15 -14.94 -9.62 7.70
CA GLY A 15 -16.00 -8.66 7.96
C GLY A 15 -16.78 -9.01 9.21
N ASP A 16 -17.36 -10.20 9.23
CA ASP A 16 -18.24 -10.63 10.32
C ASP A 16 -17.43 -10.88 11.60
N VAL A 17 -16.23 -11.48 11.49
CA VAL A 17 -15.34 -11.70 12.65
C VAL A 17 -14.99 -10.40 13.36
N TRP A 18 -14.63 -9.35 12.62
CA TRP A 18 -14.22 -8.09 13.25
C TRP A 18 -15.41 -7.26 13.71
N THR A 19 -16.53 -7.25 12.98
CA THR A 19 -17.72 -6.55 13.44
C THR A 19 -18.33 -7.17 14.69
N ASP A 20 -18.35 -8.50 14.77
CA ASP A 20 -18.91 -9.22 15.93
C ASP A 20 -18.00 -9.09 17.16
N SER A 21 -16.71 -8.85 16.95
CA SER A 21 -15.75 -8.61 18.04
C SER A 21 -15.86 -7.20 18.64
N LEU A 22 -16.52 -6.26 17.95
CA LEU A 22 -16.64 -4.87 18.36
C LEU A 22 -18.07 -4.54 18.80
N ASP A 23 -18.26 -4.41 20.12
CA ASP A 23 -19.53 -4.00 20.72
C ASP A 23 -19.68 -2.46 20.70
N VAL A 24 -19.64 -1.88 19.50
CA VAL A 24 -19.84 -0.44 19.26
C VAL A 24 -20.84 -0.21 18.14
N GLU A 25 -21.65 0.83 18.28
CA GLU A 25 -22.59 1.23 17.24
C GLU A 25 -21.83 1.62 15.96
N GLY A 26 -22.26 1.13 14.80
CA GLY A 26 -21.58 1.40 13.53
C GLY A 26 -20.29 0.60 13.30
N SER A 27 -20.05 -0.49 14.04
CA SER A 27 -18.88 -1.36 13.87
C SER A 27 -18.66 -1.80 12.42
N ARG A 28 -19.74 -2.05 11.66
CA ARG A 28 -19.63 -2.40 10.23
C ARG A 28 -19.01 -1.31 9.38
N TYR A 29 -19.53 -0.07 9.48
CA TYR A 29 -18.98 1.06 8.75
C TYR A 29 -17.51 1.30 9.13
N LEU A 30 -17.19 1.18 10.42
CA LEU A 30 -15.82 1.32 10.91
C LEU A 30 -14.85 0.27 10.33
N MET A 31 -15.25 -1.00 10.31
CA MET A 31 -14.43 -2.10 9.79
C MET A 31 -14.33 -2.08 8.27
N ASP A 32 -15.41 -1.74 7.57
CA ASP A 32 -15.40 -1.57 6.12
C ASP A 32 -14.40 -0.47 5.71
N SER A 33 -14.42 0.67 6.40
CA SER A 33 -13.44 1.75 6.21
C SER A 33 -12.00 1.32 6.54
N TRP A 34 -11.80 0.53 7.59
CA TRP A 34 -10.49 0.01 7.97
C TRP A 34 -9.89 -0.96 6.93
N ILE A 35 -10.70 -1.81 6.32
CA ILE A 35 -10.21 -2.76 5.32
C ILE A 35 -10.08 -2.13 3.95
N MET A 36 -11.01 -1.27 3.54
CA MET A 36 -10.92 -0.59 2.24
C MET A 36 -9.69 0.32 2.16
N SER A 37 -9.34 1.01 3.26
CA SER A 37 -8.07 1.75 3.35
C SER A 37 -6.83 0.85 3.20
N GLY A 38 -6.87 -0.35 3.77
CA GLY A 38 -5.84 -1.38 3.58
C GLY A 38 -5.74 -1.89 2.13
N VAL A 39 -6.88 -2.11 1.48
CA VAL A 39 -6.98 -2.52 0.08
C VAL A 39 -6.33 -1.49 -0.85
N LEU A 40 -6.54 -0.19 -0.62
CA LEU A 40 -5.90 0.88 -1.39
C LEU A 40 -4.37 0.82 -1.27
N ALA A 41 -3.85 0.63 -0.05
CA ALA A 41 -2.40 0.51 0.16
C ALA A 41 -1.81 -0.70 -0.59
N ILE A 42 -2.42 -1.88 -0.46
CA ILE A 42 -1.97 -3.10 -1.16
C ILE A 42 -2.10 -2.97 -2.68
N THR A 43 -3.15 -2.30 -3.16
CA THR A 43 -3.34 -2.07 -4.60
C THR A 43 -2.18 -1.28 -5.18
N SER A 44 -1.69 -0.26 -4.48
CA SER A 44 -0.58 0.56 -4.99
C SER A 44 0.70 -0.24 -5.26
N ILE A 45 1.06 -1.19 -4.38
CA ILE A 45 2.24 -2.05 -4.59
C ILE A 45 2.00 -3.21 -5.54
N THR A 46 0.81 -3.82 -5.50
CA THR A 46 0.52 -4.97 -6.36
C THR A 46 0.26 -4.57 -7.82
N ALA A 47 -0.36 -3.41 -8.06
CA ALA A 47 -0.55 -2.86 -9.41
C ALA A 47 0.80 -2.46 -10.03
N THR A 48 1.68 -1.82 -9.25
CA THR A 48 3.01 -1.44 -9.72
C THR A 48 3.88 -2.67 -9.98
N MET A 49 3.84 -3.70 -9.13
CA MET A 49 4.46 -5.00 -9.40
C MET A 49 3.97 -5.57 -10.73
N GLY A 50 2.65 -5.65 -10.94
CA GLY A 50 2.09 -6.15 -12.21
C GLY A 50 2.58 -5.37 -13.44
N ALA A 51 2.61 -4.04 -13.36
CA ALA A 51 3.06 -3.17 -14.45
C ALA A 51 4.55 -3.40 -14.80
N PHE A 52 5.42 -3.58 -13.80
CA PHE A 52 6.84 -3.90 -14.02
C PHE A 52 7.10 -5.28 -14.63
N GLY A 53 6.07 -6.12 -14.80
CA GLY A 53 6.18 -7.33 -15.61
C GLY A 53 6.65 -7.03 -17.05
N THR A 54 6.25 -5.88 -17.60
CA THR A 54 6.70 -5.42 -18.94
C THR A 54 8.20 -5.18 -18.99
N PHE A 55 8.77 -4.51 -17.98
CA PHE A 55 10.21 -4.29 -17.86
C PHE A 55 11.00 -5.62 -17.80
N VAL A 56 10.50 -6.61 -17.06
CA VAL A 56 11.16 -7.93 -16.98
C VAL A 56 11.06 -8.68 -18.30
N ASP A 57 9.92 -8.62 -18.97
CA ASP A 57 9.70 -9.24 -20.27
C ASP A 57 10.63 -8.63 -21.33
N ASP A 58 10.74 -7.29 -21.37
CA ASP A 58 11.68 -6.58 -22.26
C ASP A 58 13.13 -6.98 -21.99
N ARG A 59 13.49 -7.17 -20.73
CA ARG A 59 14.81 -7.65 -20.35
C ARG A 59 15.05 -9.10 -20.77
N ALA A 60 14.06 -9.97 -20.62
CA ALA A 60 14.14 -11.36 -21.03
C ALA A 60 14.25 -11.52 -22.55
N LYS A 61 13.58 -10.63 -23.32
CA LYS A 61 13.64 -10.56 -24.79
C LYS A 61 14.90 -9.88 -25.32
N GLY A 62 15.72 -9.29 -24.45
CA GLY A 62 16.94 -8.59 -24.85
C GLY A 62 16.74 -7.17 -25.38
N ILE A 63 15.52 -6.61 -25.33
CA ILE A 63 15.19 -5.25 -25.80
C ILE A 63 16.01 -4.19 -25.04
N ILE A 64 16.35 -4.46 -23.78
CA ILE A 64 17.24 -3.60 -22.98
C ILE A 64 18.64 -3.44 -23.62
N ARG A 65 19.09 -4.38 -24.47
CA ARG A 65 20.36 -4.26 -25.21
C ARG A 65 20.27 -3.19 -26.30
N ASP A 66 19.13 -3.08 -26.96
CA ASP A 66 18.90 -2.07 -28.00
C ASP A 66 18.91 -0.67 -27.39
N PHE A 67 18.28 -0.50 -26.21
CA PHE A 67 18.37 0.76 -25.46
C PHE A 67 19.81 1.12 -25.08
N ASN A 68 20.62 0.15 -24.66
CA ASN A 68 22.03 0.39 -24.32
C ASN A 68 22.91 0.71 -25.55
N ALA A 69 22.53 0.25 -26.74
CA ALA A 69 23.21 0.57 -28.00
C ALA A 69 22.76 1.93 -28.60
N SER A 70 21.63 2.46 -28.13
CA SER A 70 21.08 3.75 -28.52
C SER A 70 21.64 4.90 -27.64
N PRO A 71 21.52 6.19 -28.05
CA PRO A 71 21.95 7.33 -27.24
C PRO A 71 21.01 7.62 -26.05
N VAL A 72 20.25 6.63 -25.57
CA VAL A 72 19.35 6.74 -24.41
C VAL A 72 20.12 6.47 -23.14
N LYS A 73 20.07 7.41 -22.19
CA LYS A 73 20.75 7.25 -20.90
C LYS A 73 19.95 6.33 -19.98
N LYS A 74 20.65 5.63 -19.08
CA LYS A 74 20.03 4.68 -18.14
C LYS A 74 18.93 5.29 -17.26
N TYR A 75 19.08 6.56 -16.87
CA TYR A 75 18.07 7.26 -16.08
C TYR A 75 16.82 7.62 -16.90
N GLU A 76 16.94 7.81 -18.22
CA GLU A 76 15.81 8.09 -19.12
C GLU A 76 14.97 6.83 -19.31
N MET A 77 15.65 5.68 -19.52
CA MET A 77 14.99 4.38 -19.55
C MET A 77 14.30 4.05 -18.22
N ALA A 78 15.00 4.21 -17.09
CA ALA A 78 14.43 3.98 -15.76
C ALA A 78 13.23 4.91 -15.48
N GLY A 79 13.35 6.19 -15.82
CA GLY A 79 12.28 7.17 -15.70
C GLY A 79 11.06 6.82 -16.55
N GLY A 80 11.25 6.32 -17.78
CA GLY A 80 10.18 5.87 -18.66
C GLY A 80 9.37 4.70 -18.07
N TYR A 81 10.05 3.65 -17.58
CA TYR A 81 9.38 2.51 -16.93
C TYR A 81 8.68 2.88 -15.63
N ILE A 82 9.28 3.77 -14.83
CA ILE A 82 8.64 4.23 -13.60
C ILE A 82 7.43 5.10 -13.91
N LEU A 83 7.52 6.01 -14.89
CA LEU A 83 6.39 6.87 -15.25
C LEU A 83 5.23 6.05 -15.80
N SER A 84 5.48 5.08 -16.69
CA SER A 84 4.43 4.20 -17.20
C SER A 84 3.79 3.38 -16.07
N THR A 85 4.61 2.82 -15.19
CA THR A 85 4.15 2.06 -14.02
C THR A 85 3.37 2.94 -13.03
N PHE A 86 3.79 4.18 -12.83
CA PHE A 86 3.13 5.15 -11.97
C PHE A 86 1.72 5.48 -12.51
N ILE A 87 1.59 5.73 -13.82
CA ILE A 87 0.29 5.99 -14.46
C ILE A 87 -0.63 4.77 -14.32
N ILE A 88 -0.12 3.56 -14.61
CA ILE A 88 -0.90 2.32 -14.45
C ILE A 88 -1.32 2.13 -12.98
N GLY A 89 -0.40 2.37 -12.04
CA GLY A 89 -0.67 2.28 -10.60
C GLY A 89 -1.74 3.26 -10.14
N ILE A 90 -1.75 4.49 -10.65
CA ILE A 90 -2.81 5.49 -10.38
C ILE A 90 -4.14 4.98 -10.91
N ILE A 91 -4.20 4.55 -12.18
CA ILE A 91 -5.45 4.06 -12.79
C ILE A 91 -6.03 2.91 -11.97
N MET A 92 -5.20 1.93 -11.62
CA MET A 92 -5.64 0.77 -10.82
C MET A 92 -6.07 1.17 -9.40
N SER A 93 -5.39 2.15 -8.79
CA SER A 93 -5.75 2.64 -7.45
C SER A 93 -7.03 3.48 -7.47
N LEU A 94 -7.30 4.23 -8.54
CA LEU A 94 -8.57 4.93 -8.74
C LEU A 94 -9.73 3.95 -8.91
N VAL A 95 -9.52 2.88 -9.69
CA VAL A 95 -10.51 1.79 -9.81
C VAL A 95 -10.79 1.18 -8.44
N ALA A 96 -9.75 0.87 -7.65
CA ALA A 96 -9.91 0.36 -6.30
C ALA A 96 -10.63 1.34 -5.36
N LEU A 97 -10.38 2.64 -5.49
CA LEU A 97 -11.08 3.69 -4.72
C LEU A 97 -12.57 3.73 -5.05
N ILE A 98 -12.93 3.64 -6.33
CA ILE A 98 -14.34 3.56 -6.74
C ILE A 98 -15.01 2.33 -6.12
N PHE A 99 -14.36 1.17 -6.15
CA PHE A 99 -14.89 -0.04 -5.51
C PHE A 99 -14.98 0.09 -3.98
N ALA A 100 -13.99 0.70 -3.34
CA ALA A 100 -13.98 0.93 -1.89
C ALA A 100 -15.17 1.80 -1.45
N GLU A 101 -15.35 2.97 -2.07
CA GLU A 101 -16.47 3.88 -1.77
C GLU A 101 -17.82 3.22 -2.06
N ALA A 102 -17.96 2.55 -3.22
CA ALA A 102 -19.19 1.87 -3.58
C ALA A 102 -19.55 0.76 -2.58
N TYR A 103 -18.54 0.01 -2.10
CA TYR A 103 -18.74 -1.04 -1.11
C TYR A 103 -19.16 -0.48 0.26
N ILE A 104 -18.48 0.57 0.74
CA ILE A 104 -18.80 1.23 2.02
C ILE A 104 -20.24 1.73 2.01
N VAL A 105 -20.65 2.43 0.94
CA VAL A 105 -22.01 2.98 0.84
C VAL A 105 -23.06 1.87 0.67
N ALA A 106 -22.76 0.83 -0.10
CA ALA A 106 -23.66 -0.32 -0.23
C ALA A 106 -23.84 -1.08 1.10
N SER A 107 -22.87 -1.00 2.01
CA SER A 107 -22.90 -1.64 3.33
C SER A 107 -23.51 -0.74 4.43
N GLY A 108 -24.06 0.42 4.05
CA GLY A 108 -24.73 1.35 4.97
C GLY A 108 -23.84 2.46 5.54
N GLY A 109 -22.61 2.60 5.06
CA GLY A 109 -21.73 3.73 5.36
C GLY A 109 -22.02 4.95 4.49
N GLU A 110 -21.14 5.96 4.59
CA GLU A 110 -21.24 7.21 3.85
C GLU A 110 -20.03 7.40 2.91
N PHE A 111 -20.23 8.19 1.85
CA PHE A 111 -19.12 8.61 1.00
C PHE A 111 -18.14 9.50 1.78
N LEU A 112 -16.87 9.43 1.41
CA LEU A 112 -15.90 10.40 1.89
C LEU A 112 -16.32 11.84 1.54
N SER A 113 -16.13 12.75 2.50
CA SER A 113 -16.29 14.19 2.26
C SER A 113 -15.35 14.66 1.14
N ALA A 114 -15.70 15.74 0.43
CA ALA A 114 -14.86 16.27 -0.65
C ALA A 114 -13.42 16.57 -0.21
N VAL A 115 -13.24 17.00 1.05
CA VAL A 115 -11.92 17.25 1.64
C VAL A 115 -11.16 15.94 1.85
N ASN A 116 -11.81 14.92 2.40
CA ASN A 116 -11.17 13.62 2.64
C ASN A 116 -10.89 12.86 1.34
N MET A 117 -11.76 13.00 0.33
CA MET A 117 -11.49 12.52 -1.02
C MET A 117 -10.21 13.15 -1.59
N LEU A 118 -10.02 14.46 -1.45
CA LEU A 118 -8.79 15.14 -1.89
C LEU A 118 -7.54 14.64 -1.13
N LYS A 119 -7.64 14.43 0.18
CA LYS A 119 -6.55 13.84 0.99
C LYS A 119 -6.20 12.45 0.48
N VAL A 120 -7.19 11.59 0.24
CA VAL A 120 -7.00 10.22 -0.28
C VAL A 120 -6.32 10.24 -1.64
N LEU A 121 -6.71 11.13 -2.55
CA LEU A 121 -6.04 11.28 -3.84
C LEU A 121 -4.57 11.68 -3.68
N GLY A 122 -4.25 12.60 -2.76
CA GLY A 122 -2.86 12.98 -2.46
C GLY A 122 -2.04 11.82 -1.89
N ILE A 123 -2.59 11.09 -0.92
CA ILE A 123 -1.96 9.90 -0.32
C ILE A 123 -1.78 8.81 -1.39
N MET A 124 -2.74 8.65 -2.31
CA MET A 124 -2.68 7.69 -3.40
C MET A 124 -1.49 7.97 -4.32
N LEU A 125 -1.31 9.22 -4.75
CA LEU A 125 -0.14 9.60 -5.57
C LEU A 125 1.17 9.24 -4.87
N LEU A 126 1.27 9.57 -3.57
CA LEU A 126 2.47 9.29 -2.78
C LEU A 126 2.70 7.78 -2.59
N SER A 127 1.63 7.01 -2.35
CA SER A 127 1.69 5.56 -2.21
C SER A 127 2.14 4.88 -3.50
N VAL A 128 1.62 5.32 -4.65
CA VAL A 128 1.95 4.73 -5.95
C VAL A 128 3.38 5.06 -6.38
N ILE A 129 3.87 6.29 -6.14
CA ILE A 129 5.27 6.62 -6.49
C ILE A 129 6.26 5.89 -5.58
N SER A 130 6.00 5.84 -4.27
CA SER A 130 6.81 5.10 -3.30
C SER A 130 6.86 3.60 -3.63
N SER A 131 5.69 3.01 -3.90
CA SER A 131 5.59 1.61 -4.31
C SER A 131 6.29 1.34 -5.64
N SER A 132 6.11 2.23 -6.63
CA SER A 132 6.80 2.11 -7.92
C SER A 132 8.31 2.09 -7.75
N ALA A 133 8.88 2.97 -6.93
CA ALA A 133 10.31 3.02 -6.68
C ALA A 133 10.84 1.76 -5.99
N LEU A 134 10.15 1.33 -4.92
CA LEU A 134 10.48 0.11 -4.16
C LEU A 134 10.44 -1.12 -5.06
N VAL A 135 9.36 -1.29 -5.80
CA VAL A 135 9.17 -2.43 -6.70
C VAL A 135 10.19 -2.38 -7.84
N PHE A 136 10.44 -1.22 -8.43
CA PHE A 136 11.45 -1.10 -9.48
C PHE A 136 12.83 -1.54 -9.00
N PHE A 137 13.22 -1.15 -7.78
CA PHE A 137 14.46 -1.62 -7.17
C PHE A 137 14.49 -3.14 -7.05
N ILE A 138 13.44 -3.76 -6.50
CA ILE A 138 13.35 -5.23 -6.38
C ILE A 138 13.43 -5.90 -7.77
N VAL A 139 12.65 -5.41 -8.72
CA VAL A 139 12.55 -5.97 -10.07
C VAL A 139 13.84 -5.78 -10.87
N SER A 140 14.62 -4.75 -10.57
CA SER A 140 15.91 -4.50 -11.24
C SER A 140 16.94 -5.63 -11.05
N PHE A 141 16.72 -6.54 -10.08
CA PHE A 141 17.53 -7.74 -9.88
C PHE A 141 17.09 -8.94 -10.73
N PHE A 142 15.86 -8.94 -11.27
CA PHE A 142 15.35 -10.06 -12.05
C PHE A 142 15.75 -9.99 -13.52
N HIS A 143 16.04 -11.16 -14.08
CA HIS A 143 16.45 -11.35 -15.48
C HIS A 143 15.51 -12.24 -16.28
N THR A 144 14.66 -13.00 -15.59
CA THR A 144 13.74 -13.95 -16.21
C THR A 144 12.33 -13.70 -15.70
N THR A 145 11.36 -13.92 -16.57
CA THR A 145 9.93 -13.87 -16.22
C THR A 145 9.58 -14.86 -15.11
N GLN A 146 10.24 -16.02 -15.06
CA GLN A 146 10.07 -17.03 -14.00
C GLN A 146 10.48 -16.51 -12.61
N SER A 147 11.61 -15.81 -12.50
CA SER A 147 12.08 -15.24 -11.22
C SER A 147 11.13 -14.16 -10.74
N PHE A 148 10.68 -13.31 -11.66
CA PHE A 148 9.71 -12.27 -11.37
C PHE A 148 8.34 -12.83 -10.96
N ALA A 149 7.85 -13.87 -11.62
CA ALA A 149 6.60 -14.53 -11.27
C ALA A 149 6.66 -15.11 -9.84
N THR A 150 7.76 -15.78 -9.50
CA THR A 150 7.98 -16.33 -8.15
C THR A 150 7.97 -15.23 -7.09
N ALA A 151 8.71 -14.13 -7.32
CA ALA A 151 8.74 -12.99 -6.41
C ALA A 151 7.37 -12.31 -6.28
N SER A 152 6.64 -12.16 -7.39
CA SER A 152 5.29 -11.59 -7.41
C SER A 152 4.29 -12.43 -6.62
N THR A 153 4.39 -13.76 -6.69
CA THR A 153 3.57 -14.66 -5.87
C THR A 153 3.88 -14.50 -4.40
N ILE A 154 5.16 -14.53 -4.00
CA ILE A 154 5.57 -14.36 -2.60
C ILE A 154 5.06 -13.02 -2.06
N LEU A 155 5.29 -11.94 -2.81
CA LEU A 155 4.81 -10.61 -2.42
C LEU A 155 3.29 -10.60 -2.32
N GLY A 156 2.57 -11.12 -3.34
CA GLY A 156 1.12 -11.13 -3.38
C GLY A 156 0.47 -11.89 -2.22
N THR A 157 1.10 -12.98 -1.76
CA THR A 157 0.61 -13.78 -0.62
C THR A 157 0.89 -13.10 0.72
N LEU A 158 2.08 -12.52 0.89
CA LEU A 158 2.52 -11.97 2.18
C LEU A 158 2.11 -10.51 2.39
N ILE A 159 1.83 -9.75 1.33
CA ILE A 159 1.67 -8.30 1.42
C ILE A 159 0.57 -7.89 2.39
N GLY A 160 -0.57 -8.60 2.42
CA GLY A 160 -1.67 -8.28 3.34
C GLY A 160 -1.34 -8.50 4.82
N PHE A 161 -0.40 -9.40 5.13
CA PHE A 161 0.13 -9.57 6.48
C PHE A 161 1.16 -8.48 6.79
N ILE A 162 2.08 -8.21 5.85
CA ILE A 162 3.14 -7.21 6.02
C ILE A 162 2.56 -5.80 6.15
N THR A 163 1.41 -5.51 5.55
CA THR A 163 0.72 -4.21 5.68
C THR A 163 -0.34 -4.19 6.79
N GLY A 164 -0.49 -5.28 7.56
CA GLY A 164 -1.45 -5.36 8.67
C GLY A 164 -2.91 -5.19 8.24
N VAL A 165 -3.29 -5.72 7.07
CA VAL A 165 -4.65 -5.60 6.51
C VAL A 165 -5.50 -6.83 6.84
N PHE A 166 -4.89 -8.00 7.05
CA PHE A 166 -5.61 -9.20 7.46
C PHE A 166 -5.89 -9.28 8.96
N ILE A 167 -4.96 -8.75 9.76
CA ILE A 167 -4.99 -8.85 11.22
C ILE A 167 -4.62 -7.47 11.79
N PRO A 168 -5.37 -6.95 12.77
CA PRO A 168 -5.01 -5.77 13.54
C PRO A 168 -3.58 -5.87 14.06
N ILE A 169 -2.84 -4.76 13.98
CA ILE A 169 -1.42 -4.76 14.30
C ILE A 169 -1.21 -5.10 15.78
N GLY A 170 -2.09 -4.62 16.68
CA GLY A 170 -2.01 -4.92 18.11
C GLY A 170 -2.13 -6.40 18.46
N ALA A 171 -2.81 -7.20 17.63
CA ALA A 171 -2.97 -8.64 17.83
C ALA A 171 -1.74 -9.46 17.37
N LEU A 172 -0.79 -8.84 16.67
CA LEU A 172 0.41 -9.52 16.17
C LEU A 172 1.50 -9.59 17.26
N PRO A 173 2.38 -10.61 17.23
CA PRO A 173 3.56 -10.61 18.08
C PRO A 173 4.44 -9.39 17.84
N SER A 174 5.10 -8.86 18.88
CA SER A 174 5.88 -7.62 18.83
C SER A 174 6.87 -7.54 17.66
N VAL A 175 7.56 -8.63 17.35
CA VAL A 175 8.49 -8.69 16.21
C VAL A 175 7.78 -8.44 14.88
N ILE A 176 6.58 -8.99 14.70
CA ILE A 176 5.81 -8.81 13.47
C ILE A 176 5.23 -7.40 13.40
N GLN A 177 4.81 -6.83 14.53
CA GLN A 177 4.38 -5.42 14.59
C GLN A 177 5.49 -4.50 14.05
N TRP A 178 6.73 -4.69 14.51
CA TRP A 178 7.88 -3.93 14.02
C TRP A 178 8.12 -4.07 12.53
N VAL A 179 7.99 -5.28 11.98
CA VAL A 179 8.10 -5.52 10.53
C VAL A 179 7.03 -4.73 9.77
N VAL A 180 5.78 -4.78 10.24
CA VAL A 180 4.68 -4.03 9.64
C VAL A 180 4.97 -2.53 9.69
N MET A 181 5.35 -1.99 10.86
CA MET A 181 5.54 -0.56 11.06
C MET A 181 6.71 0.02 10.25
N ILE A 182 7.79 -0.75 10.02
CA ILE A 182 8.92 -0.29 9.20
C ILE A 182 8.62 -0.38 7.70
N PHE A 183 7.71 -1.25 7.29
CA PHE A 183 7.46 -1.49 5.88
C PHE A 183 6.79 -0.27 5.22
N PRO A 184 7.35 0.31 4.15
CA PRO A 184 6.87 1.58 3.62
C PRO A 184 5.39 1.59 3.22
N VAL A 185 4.87 0.50 2.66
CA VAL A 185 3.46 0.42 2.23
C VAL A 185 2.50 0.45 3.44
N SER A 186 2.95 0.04 4.62
CA SER A 186 2.16 0.13 5.84
C SER A 186 1.92 1.57 6.26
N HIS A 187 2.84 2.48 5.95
CA HIS A 187 2.61 3.92 6.14
C HIS A 187 1.52 4.45 5.22
N SER A 188 1.40 3.93 3.99
CA SER A 188 0.25 4.24 3.14
C SER A 188 -1.06 3.75 3.75
N ALA A 189 -1.09 2.51 4.28
CA ALA A 189 -2.27 1.95 4.94
C ALA A 189 -2.68 2.80 6.16
N LEU A 190 -1.72 3.20 6.99
CA LEU A 190 -1.95 4.10 8.12
C LEU A 190 -2.56 5.43 7.66
N LEU A 191 -1.99 6.07 6.63
CA LEU A 191 -2.49 7.36 6.13
C LEU A 191 -3.91 7.24 5.57
N PHE A 192 -4.20 6.19 4.81
CA PHE A 192 -5.56 5.93 4.33
C PHE A 192 -6.52 5.69 5.49
N ARG A 193 -6.13 4.90 6.50
CA ARG A 193 -6.96 4.63 7.69
C ARG A 193 -7.33 5.90 8.44
N GLN A 194 -6.36 6.79 8.66
CA GLN A 194 -6.59 8.07 9.35
C GLN A 194 -7.65 8.93 8.63
N VAL A 195 -7.81 8.78 7.31
CA VAL A 195 -8.80 9.53 6.54
C VAL A 195 -10.13 8.78 6.40
N PHE A 196 -10.09 7.49 6.04
CA PHE A 196 -11.29 6.66 5.88
C PHE A 196 -12.05 6.42 7.18
N MET A 197 -11.33 6.32 8.30
CA MET A 197 -11.93 6.02 9.58
C MET A 197 -12.35 7.28 10.35
N GLU A 198 -12.04 8.48 9.87
CA GLU A 198 -12.33 9.74 10.59
C GLU A 198 -13.82 9.88 10.96
N ALA A 199 -14.71 9.72 9.98
CA ALA A 199 -16.16 9.80 10.18
C ALA A 199 -16.73 8.65 11.04
N PRO A 200 -16.48 7.35 10.72
CA PRO A 200 -17.02 6.26 11.54
C PRO A 200 -16.45 6.26 12.96
N MET A 201 -15.17 6.62 13.17
CA MET A 201 -14.61 6.76 14.51
C MET A 201 -15.33 7.81 15.33
N SER A 202 -15.63 8.97 14.72
CA SER A 202 -16.37 10.05 15.41
C SER A 202 -17.79 9.64 15.79
N ALA A 203 -18.43 8.76 15.01
CA ALA A 203 -19.75 8.24 15.31
C ALA A 203 -19.71 7.13 16.36
N SER A 204 -18.90 6.09 16.14
CA SER A 204 -18.83 4.89 16.99
C SER A 204 -18.24 5.14 18.39
N PHE A 205 -17.37 6.14 18.53
CA PHE A 205 -16.74 6.49 19.81
C PHE A 205 -17.21 7.84 20.36
N ALA A 206 -18.39 8.31 19.96
CA ALA A 206 -18.96 9.54 20.47
C ALA A 206 -19.10 9.49 22.01
N GLY A 207 -18.40 10.39 22.72
CA GLY A 207 -18.40 10.43 24.19
C GLY A 207 -17.52 9.38 24.88
N ALA A 208 -16.76 8.58 24.13
CA ALA A 208 -15.80 7.64 24.70
C ALA A 208 -14.58 8.36 25.31
N PRO A 209 -13.98 7.80 26.39
CA PRO A 209 -12.72 8.30 26.93
C PRO A 209 -11.58 8.29 25.89
N SER A 210 -10.70 9.29 25.95
CA SER A 210 -9.60 9.44 24.97
C SER A 210 -8.62 8.26 24.97
N ASN A 211 -8.45 7.58 26.11
CA ASN A 211 -7.61 6.38 26.19
C ASN A 211 -8.18 5.22 25.38
N VAL A 212 -9.51 5.03 25.37
CA VAL A 212 -10.16 3.95 24.60
C VAL A 212 -9.95 4.18 23.09
N ILE A 213 -10.08 5.43 22.63
CA ILE A 213 -9.84 5.80 21.24
C ILE A 213 -8.36 5.61 20.87
N ALA A 214 -7.44 5.99 21.75
CA ALA A 214 -6.01 5.82 21.53
C ALA A 214 -5.60 4.34 21.44
N ASP A 215 -6.11 3.51 22.36
CA ASP A 215 -5.86 2.07 22.39
C ASP A 215 -6.41 1.40 21.12
N PHE A 216 -7.63 1.74 20.70
CA PHE A 216 -8.21 1.24 19.46
C PHE A 216 -7.39 1.66 18.22
N ASN A 217 -7.01 2.94 18.14
CA ASN A 217 -6.19 3.44 17.02
C ASN A 217 -4.83 2.75 16.94
N HIS A 218 -4.25 2.40 18.09
CA HIS A 218 -3.00 1.64 18.14
C HIS A 218 -3.22 0.19 17.70
N GLU A 219 -4.24 -0.48 18.24
CA GLU A 219 -4.56 -1.87 17.92
C GLU A 219 -4.87 -2.08 16.44
N MET A 220 -5.67 -1.19 15.86
CA MET A 220 -6.06 -1.24 14.46
C MET A 220 -5.00 -0.68 13.51
N GLY A 221 -3.88 -0.16 14.01
CA GLY A 221 -2.82 0.38 13.16
C GLY A 221 -3.25 1.64 12.40
N VAL A 222 -4.14 2.44 13.00
CA VAL A 222 -4.46 3.82 12.59
C VAL A 222 -3.34 4.77 13.04
N THR A 223 -2.64 4.40 14.11
CA THR A 223 -1.42 5.05 14.58
C THR A 223 -0.33 4.01 14.81
N PHE A 224 0.93 4.38 14.56
CA PHE A 224 2.08 3.53 14.87
C PHE A 224 2.79 4.11 16.10
N THR A 225 3.12 3.25 17.07
CA THR A 225 3.85 3.65 18.28
C THR A 225 5.18 2.92 18.37
N TYR A 226 6.27 3.68 18.32
CA TYR A 226 7.65 3.21 18.42
C TYR A 226 8.14 3.37 19.86
N GLY A 227 7.88 2.37 20.70
CA GLY A 227 8.17 2.47 22.14
C GLY A 227 7.32 3.55 22.79
N ASN A 228 7.92 4.69 23.16
CA ASN A 228 7.20 5.83 23.76
C ASN A 228 6.85 6.93 22.75
N PHE A 229 7.16 6.73 21.46
CA PHE A 229 6.99 7.75 20.42
C PHE A 229 5.89 7.36 19.45
N THR A 230 4.81 8.15 19.41
CA THR A 230 3.72 8.00 18.44
C THR A 230 3.79 9.15 17.43
N PRO A 231 4.45 8.97 16.27
CA PRO A 231 4.52 10.00 15.25
C PRO A 231 3.14 10.36 14.67
N GLY A 232 3.00 11.62 14.28
CA GLY A 232 1.82 12.10 13.57
C GLY A 232 1.81 11.78 12.07
N PHE A 233 0.74 12.22 11.39
CA PHE A 233 0.48 12.05 9.95
C PHE A 233 1.71 12.36 9.06
N GLU A 234 2.39 13.48 9.33
CA GLU A 234 3.54 13.96 8.55
C GLU A 234 4.71 12.98 8.50
N PHE A 235 4.92 12.20 9.56
CA PHE A 235 6.01 11.23 9.60
C PHE A 235 5.87 10.18 8.50
N SER A 236 4.66 9.64 8.33
CA SER A 236 4.37 8.64 7.30
C SER A 236 4.53 9.22 5.89
N ILE A 237 4.18 10.49 5.67
CA ILE A 237 4.46 11.19 4.41
C ILE A 237 5.95 11.24 4.14
N VAL A 238 6.74 11.67 5.12
CA VAL A 238 8.21 11.76 5.01
C VAL A 238 8.81 10.38 4.73
N VAL A 239 8.35 9.32 5.41
CA VAL A 239 8.81 7.94 5.15
C VAL A 239 8.54 7.52 3.70
N LEU A 240 7.36 7.82 3.16
CA LEU A 240 7.04 7.48 1.76
C LEU A 240 7.87 8.29 0.76
N ILE A 241 8.11 9.59 1.02
CA ILE A 241 8.98 10.42 0.17
C ILE A 241 10.42 9.90 0.19
N ILE A 242 10.96 9.60 1.38
CA ILE A 242 12.30 9.03 1.53
C ILE A 242 12.39 7.68 0.83
N THR A 243 11.37 6.83 0.98
CA THR A 243 11.29 5.53 0.29
C THR A 243 11.35 5.72 -1.23
N ALA A 244 10.52 6.62 -1.77
CA ALA A 244 10.51 6.92 -3.20
C ALA A 244 11.90 7.35 -3.70
N ALA A 245 12.53 8.32 -3.03
CA ALA A 245 13.84 8.84 -3.41
C ALA A 245 14.95 7.77 -3.28
N LEU A 246 15.00 7.09 -2.13
CA LEU A 246 16.02 6.09 -1.82
C LEU A 246 16.00 4.93 -2.82
N PHE A 247 14.84 4.30 -3.00
CA PHE A 247 14.73 3.13 -3.87
C PHE A 247 14.86 3.48 -5.34
N TYR A 248 14.45 4.68 -5.76
CA TYR A 248 14.73 5.18 -7.10
C TYR A 248 16.23 5.28 -7.37
N ILE A 249 16.98 5.92 -6.45
CA ILE A 249 18.44 6.05 -6.56
C ILE A 249 19.09 4.66 -6.58
N LEU A 250 18.70 3.77 -5.66
CA LEU A 250 19.24 2.41 -5.59
C LEU A 250 18.98 1.61 -6.88
N ALA A 251 17.80 1.76 -7.49
CA ALA A 251 17.47 1.10 -8.74
C ALA A 251 18.35 1.60 -9.90
N ILE A 252 18.57 2.92 -10.01
CA ILE A 252 19.48 3.50 -11.01
C ILE A 252 20.90 2.99 -10.81
N LEU A 253 21.39 2.94 -9.56
CA LEU A 253 22.72 2.42 -9.24
C LEU A 253 22.85 0.95 -9.64
N ASN A 254 21.82 0.13 -9.40
CA ASN A 254 21.82 -1.28 -9.78
C ASN A 254 21.87 -1.47 -11.31
N LEU A 255 21.11 -0.69 -12.07
CA LEU A 255 21.16 -0.69 -13.54
C LEU A 255 22.50 -0.19 -14.08
N SER A 256 23.14 0.73 -13.37
CA SER A 256 24.43 1.30 -13.76
C SER A 256 25.58 0.31 -13.61
N ARG A 257 25.54 -0.58 -12.61
CA ARG A 257 26.58 -1.58 -12.33
C ARG A 257 26.80 -2.62 -13.44
N LYS A 258 25.83 -2.85 -14.33
CA LYS A 258 25.83 -3.97 -15.28
C LYS A 258 26.58 -3.78 -16.62
N ASN A 259 27.57 -2.88 -16.68
CA ASN A 259 28.49 -2.73 -17.83
C ASN A 259 29.83 -3.48 -17.64
N LYS A 260 29.87 -4.54 -16.82
CA LYS A 260 31.07 -5.38 -16.63
C LYS A 260 30.71 -6.86 -16.58
N VAL A 261 30.29 -7.43 -17.71
CA VAL A 261 30.54 -8.84 -18.06
C VAL A 261 30.71 -8.90 -19.56
#